data_AF-A0A1E7ZGM3-F1
#
_entry.id   AF-A0A1E7ZGM3-F1
#
_cell.length_a   1.000
_cell.length_b   1.000
_cell.length_c   1.000
_cell.angle_alpha   90.00
_cell.angle_beta   90.00
_cell.angle_gamma   90.00
#
_symmetry.space_group_name_H-M   'P 1'
#
loop_
_entity.id
_entity.type
_entity.pdbx_description
1 polymer ?
#
loop_
_entity_poly.entity_id
_entity_poly.type
_entity_poly.pdbx_seq_one_letter_code
_entity_poly.pdbx_strand_id
1 'polypeptide(L)'
;MPAALNPRFAEASFDKQNTAIVGKEKAQTLLNKMNLSAITVHEGRDYINAQNQTSPSPAAMAIVKEVMRDDPLPLAITIGGPLTNLAEALKLKPEIANKMEVVWIGGGDFPSGGWEYNFSTDINAAKYVFEQSQIPVTQIPVSAYRQMQYSVAEMRVDFRPLSDTTRWLYSLYTELPDFVEMGGSLTMVDHPLVLLTALSTESSYSENVNASAILPDSAYGEILHDRSIKVYTRLDARLTFADFLNVEA
;
A
#
# COMPACT_ATOMS: atom_id res chain seq x y z
N MET A 1 -0.28 -1.83 -12.63
CA MET A 1 -1.17 -2.88 -12.08
C MET A 1 -2.03 -2.51 -10.85
N PRO A 2 -2.31 -1.23 -10.49
CA PRO A 2 -3.48 -0.98 -9.61
C PRO A 2 -4.78 -1.52 -10.25
N ALA A 3 -4.83 -1.55 -11.59
CA ALA A 3 -5.95 -2.07 -12.36
C ALA A 3 -6.12 -3.60 -12.34
N ALA A 4 -5.06 -4.40 -12.18
CA ALA A 4 -5.18 -5.87 -12.33
C ALA A 4 -5.66 -6.59 -11.06
N LEU A 5 -5.74 -5.88 -9.94
CA LEU A 5 -6.35 -6.35 -8.69
C LEU A 5 -7.63 -5.58 -8.37
N ASN A 6 -7.96 -4.55 -9.16
CA ASN A 6 -9.17 -3.76 -8.98
C ASN A 6 -10.40 -4.63 -9.27
N PRO A 7 -11.33 -4.82 -8.32
CA PRO A 7 -12.51 -5.67 -8.49
C PRO A 7 -13.37 -5.31 -9.70
N ARG A 8 -13.35 -4.04 -10.14
CA ARG A 8 -14.09 -3.57 -11.34
C ARG A 8 -13.45 -4.00 -12.66
N PHE A 9 -12.14 -4.27 -12.68
CA PHE A 9 -11.45 -4.87 -13.83
C PHE A 9 -11.25 -6.39 -13.65
N ALA A 10 -11.27 -6.87 -12.41
CA ALA A 10 -11.23 -8.30 -12.07
C ALA A 10 -12.52 -9.03 -12.48
N GLU A 11 -13.65 -8.34 -12.64
CA GLU A 11 -14.89 -8.92 -13.20
C GLU A 11 -14.67 -9.61 -14.56
N ALA A 12 -13.60 -9.25 -15.29
CA ALA A 12 -13.22 -9.87 -16.55
C ALA A 12 -12.04 -10.86 -16.46
N SER A 13 -11.41 -11.06 -15.29
CA SER A 13 -10.12 -11.76 -15.22
C SER A 13 -9.85 -12.63 -13.99
N PHE A 14 -10.47 -12.35 -12.83
CA PHE A 14 -10.21 -13.10 -11.59
C PHE A 14 -11.51 -13.24 -10.78
N ASP A 15 -11.75 -14.43 -10.23
CA ASP A 15 -12.79 -14.60 -9.22
C ASP A 15 -12.47 -13.65 -8.05
N LYS A 16 -13.48 -12.95 -7.49
CA LYS A 16 -13.29 -11.91 -6.44
C LYS A 16 -12.71 -12.50 -5.15
N GLN A 17 -12.67 -13.83 -5.05
CA GLN A 17 -11.99 -14.61 -4.04
C GLN A 17 -10.68 -15.12 -4.68
N ASN A 18 -9.53 -14.87 -4.04
CA ASN A 18 -8.15 -15.26 -4.43
C ASN A 18 -7.25 -14.11 -4.92
N THR A 19 -7.57 -12.84 -4.67
CA THR A 19 -6.67 -11.74 -5.07
C THR A 19 -5.35 -11.76 -4.30
N ALA A 20 -5.35 -12.23 -3.05
CA ALA A 20 -4.15 -12.44 -2.24
C ALA A 20 -3.20 -13.50 -2.84
N ILE A 21 -3.75 -14.59 -3.42
CA ILE A 21 -2.97 -15.64 -4.09
C ILE A 21 -2.31 -15.06 -5.34
N VAL A 22 -3.10 -14.41 -6.19
CA VAL A 22 -2.60 -13.77 -7.42
C VAL A 22 -1.55 -12.69 -7.11
N GLY A 23 -1.78 -11.91 -6.05
CA GLY A 23 -0.83 -10.90 -5.56
C GLY A 23 0.51 -11.51 -5.16
N LYS A 24 0.49 -12.62 -4.41
CA LYS A 24 1.70 -13.38 -4.04
C LYS A 24 2.45 -13.89 -5.26
N GLU A 25 1.77 -14.48 -6.24
CA GLU A 25 2.39 -14.98 -7.47
C GLU A 25 3.06 -13.87 -8.28
N LYS A 26 2.41 -12.71 -8.38
CA LYS A 26 2.96 -11.52 -9.07
C LYS A 26 4.19 -10.97 -8.34
N ALA A 27 4.14 -10.86 -7.01
CA ALA A 27 5.27 -10.43 -6.20
C ALA A 27 6.46 -11.39 -6.36
N GLN A 28 6.22 -12.71 -6.30
CA GLN A 28 7.27 -13.71 -6.50
C GLN A 28 7.89 -13.63 -7.91
N THR A 29 7.06 -13.39 -8.93
CA THR A 29 7.52 -13.22 -10.32
C THR A 29 8.45 -12.01 -10.44
N LEU A 30 8.09 -10.88 -9.82
CA LEU A 30 8.94 -9.69 -9.81
C LEU A 30 10.27 -9.97 -9.08
N LEU A 31 10.22 -10.56 -7.89
CA LEU A 31 11.43 -10.89 -7.11
C LEU A 31 12.37 -11.81 -7.90
N ASN A 32 11.83 -12.79 -8.62
CA ASN A 32 12.64 -13.67 -9.47
C ASN A 32 13.32 -12.90 -10.61
N LYS A 33 12.62 -11.97 -11.26
CA LYS A 33 13.19 -11.12 -12.32
C LYS A 33 14.28 -10.18 -11.80
N MET A 34 14.18 -9.77 -10.54
CA MET A 34 15.17 -8.94 -9.86
C MET A 34 16.31 -9.75 -9.22
N ASN A 35 16.32 -11.08 -9.35
CA ASN A 35 17.27 -11.97 -8.65
C ASN A 35 17.21 -11.85 -7.10
N LEU A 36 16.03 -11.54 -6.56
CA LEU A 36 15.75 -11.37 -5.13
C LEU A 36 14.90 -12.51 -4.55
N SER A 37 15.05 -13.72 -5.09
CA SER A 37 14.22 -14.89 -4.71
C SER A 37 14.41 -15.37 -3.27
N ALA A 38 15.44 -14.87 -2.56
CA ALA A 38 15.63 -15.12 -1.12
C ALA A 38 14.57 -14.41 -0.25
N ILE A 39 13.92 -13.36 -0.76
CA ILE A 39 12.84 -12.66 -0.06
C ILE A 39 11.59 -13.54 -0.09
N THR A 40 11.03 -13.82 1.09
CA THR A 40 9.85 -14.67 1.23
C THR A 40 8.57 -13.85 1.04
N VAL A 41 7.65 -14.36 0.21
CA VAL A 41 6.32 -13.77 0.02
C VAL A 41 5.26 -14.62 0.72
N HIS A 42 4.57 -14.02 1.68
CA HIS A 42 3.51 -14.66 2.44
C HIS A 42 2.14 -14.33 1.88
N GLU A 43 1.30 -15.35 1.76
CA GLU A 43 -0.09 -15.19 1.35
C GLU A 43 -0.91 -14.55 2.48
N GLY A 44 -1.67 -13.51 2.14
CA GLY A 44 -2.56 -12.83 3.07
C GLY A 44 -4.02 -13.22 2.90
N ARG A 45 -4.92 -12.29 3.23
CA ARG A 45 -6.35 -12.43 3.01
C ARG A 45 -6.90 -11.31 2.16
N ASP A 46 -7.96 -11.62 1.42
CA ASP A 46 -8.74 -10.62 0.69
C ASP A 46 -9.58 -9.75 1.64
N TYR A 47 -10.13 -10.34 2.72
CA TYR A 47 -10.97 -9.63 3.69
C TYR A 47 -10.80 -10.15 5.12
N ILE A 48 -10.92 -9.26 6.10
CA ILE A 48 -10.75 -9.56 7.53
C ILE A 48 -11.88 -10.41 8.10
N ASN A 49 -13.07 -10.36 7.49
CA ASN A 49 -14.27 -11.05 7.95
C ASN A 49 -14.72 -12.17 7.00
N ALA A 50 -13.81 -12.74 6.20
CA ALA A 50 -14.23 -13.81 5.29
C ALA A 50 -14.74 -15.03 6.08
N GLN A 51 -15.84 -15.63 5.62
CA GLN A 51 -16.50 -16.74 6.32
C GLN A 51 -15.61 -18.00 6.35
N ASN A 52 -15.77 -18.83 7.38
CA ASN A 52 -15.08 -20.12 7.57
C ASN A 52 -13.57 -20.07 7.86
N GLN A 53 -13.07 -18.98 8.47
CA GLN A 53 -11.67 -18.86 8.84
C GLN A 53 -11.42 -19.41 10.26
N THR A 54 -10.60 -20.46 10.36
CA THR A 54 -10.30 -21.14 11.64
C THR A 54 -8.86 -20.95 12.13
N SER A 55 -7.95 -20.48 11.28
CA SER A 55 -6.53 -20.26 11.60
C SER A 55 -6.02 -18.93 11.04
N PRO A 56 -5.03 -18.26 11.65
CA PRO A 56 -4.43 -17.02 11.12
C PRO A 56 -3.75 -17.20 9.76
N SER A 57 -3.73 -16.14 8.93
CA SER A 57 -3.06 -16.17 7.62
C SER A 57 -1.53 -16.21 7.74
N PRO A 58 -0.81 -16.77 6.76
CA PRO A 58 0.64 -16.71 6.70
C PRO A 58 1.20 -15.29 6.79
N ALA A 59 0.57 -14.31 6.12
CA ALA A 59 0.99 -12.91 6.19
C ALA A 59 0.83 -12.32 7.60
N ALA A 60 -0.31 -12.54 8.26
CA ALA A 60 -0.51 -12.05 9.63
C ALA A 60 0.50 -12.66 10.61
N MET A 61 0.77 -13.97 10.51
CA MET A 61 1.81 -14.63 11.31
C MET A 61 3.21 -14.09 11.01
N ALA A 62 3.53 -13.80 9.75
CA ALA A 62 4.82 -13.22 9.36
C ALA A 62 4.99 -11.82 9.94
N ILE A 63 3.96 -10.97 9.89
CA ILE A 63 3.95 -9.65 10.54
C ILE A 63 4.23 -9.80 12.04
N VAL A 64 3.46 -10.65 12.73
CA VAL A 64 3.66 -10.87 14.17
C VAL A 64 5.07 -11.36 14.47
N LYS A 65 5.59 -12.29 13.68
CA LYS A 65 6.94 -12.83 13.86
C LYS A 65 8.02 -11.75 13.70
N GLU A 66 7.93 -10.94 12.65
CA GLU A 66 8.91 -9.90 12.37
C GLU A 66 8.91 -8.82 13.45
N VAL A 67 7.73 -8.36 13.87
CA VAL A 67 7.62 -7.31 14.92
C VAL A 67 8.08 -7.82 16.30
N MET A 68 8.02 -9.14 16.50
CA MET A 68 8.48 -9.77 17.73
C MET A 68 9.97 -10.15 17.69
N ARG A 69 10.64 -9.99 16.54
CA ARG A 69 12.09 -10.15 16.45
C ARG A 69 12.76 -9.12 17.35
N ASP A 70 13.81 -9.55 18.04
CA ASP A 70 14.64 -8.63 18.82
C ASP A 70 15.55 -7.87 17.86
N ASP A 71 15.30 -6.57 17.70
CA ASP A 71 16.05 -5.69 16.82
C ASP A 71 16.16 -4.30 17.47
N PRO A 72 17.36 -3.70 17.53
CA PRO A 72 17.54 -2.36 18.10
C PRO A 72 16.95 -1.24 17.23
N LEU A 73 16.66 -1.50 15.95
CA LEU A 73 16.11 -0.50 15.04
C LEU A 73 14.58 -0.44 15.14
N PRO A 74 13.98 0.76 15.01
CA PRO A 74 12.53 0.88 14.92
C PRO A 74 12.03 0.19 13.64
N LEU A 75 10.90 -0.51 13.75
CA LEU A 75 10.27 -1.19 12.62
C LEU A 75 9.14 -0.33 12.04
N ALA A 76 9.22 -0.05 10.74
CA ALA A 76 8.14 0.52 9.96
C ALA A 76 7.55 -0.55 9.02
N ILE A 77 6.23 -0.76 9.08
CA ILE A 77 5.53 -1.61 8.12
C ILE A 77 4.89 -0.72 7.05
N THR A 78 5.32 -0.92 5.80
CA THR A 78 4.77 -0.22 4.64
C THR A 78 3.61 -1.01 4.03
N ILE A 79 2.47 -0.36 3.79
CA ILE A 79 1.28 -1.00 3.24
C ILE A 79 0.78 -0.21 2.02
N GLY A 80 0.95 -0.81 0.83
CA GLY A 80 0.41 -0.31 -0.45
C GLY A 80 -0.96 -0.89 -0.83
N GLY A 81 -1.64 -1.53 0.14
CA GLY A 81 -2.90 -2.25 -0.06
C GLY A 81 -3.91 -2.01 1.07
N PRO A 82 -5.00 -2.79 1.11
CA PRO A 82 -5.94 -2.78 2.23
C PRO A 82 -5.25 -3.19 3.54
N LEU A 83 -5.78 -2.70 4.67
CA LEU A 83 -5.21 -2.95 6.01
C LEU A 83 -5.53 -4.35 6.57
N THR A 84 -6.08 -5.25 5.76
CA THR A 84 -6.60 -6.57 6.16
C THR A 84 -5.59 -7.41 6.95
N ASN A 85 -4.38 -7.60 6.40
CA ASN A 85 -3.36 -8.43 7.04
C ASN A 85 -2.81 -7.81 8.33
N LEU A 86 -2.71 -6.47 8.38
CA LEU A 86 -2.32 -5.75 9.59
C LEU A 86 -3.36 -5.89 10.69
N ALA A 87 -4.63 -5.67 10.35
CA ALA A 87 -5.73 -5.78 11.30
C ALA A 87 -5.85 -7.21 11.84
N GLU A 88 -5.64 -8.23 11.00
CA GLU A 88 -5.54 -9.62 11.45
C GLU A 88 -4.35 -9.85 12.40
N ALA A 89 -3.16 -9.35 12.07
CA ALA A 89 -1.98 -9.47 12.93
C ALA A 89 -2.18 -8.79 14.29
N LEU A 90 -2.80 -7.61 14.31
CA LEU A 90 -3.15 -6.89 15.54
C LEU A 90 -4.19 -7.64 16.37
N LYS A 91 -5.19 -8.27 15.74
CA LYS A 91 -6.14 -9.14 16.45
C LYS A 91 -5.46 -10.38 17.04
N LEU A 92 -4.47 -10.93 16.33
CA LEU A 92 -3.70 -12.09 16.78
C LEU A 92 -2.79 -11.74 17.97
N LYS A 93 -2.15 -10.56 17.94
CA LYS A 93 -1.17 -10.15 18.94
C LYS A 93 -1.20 -8.62 19.15
N PRO A 94 -2.12 -8.07 19.97
CA PRO A 94 -2.31 -6.64 20.12
C PRO A 94 -1.06 -5.86 20.55
N GLU A 95 -0.14 -6.49 21.29
CA GLU A 95 1.08 -5.84 21.78
C GLU A 95 2.06 -5.41 20.68
N ILE A 96 1.92 -5.94 19.45
CA ILE A 96 2.76 -5.51 18.31
C ILE A 96 2.54 -4.03 17.97
N ALA A 97 1.37 -3.46 18.32
CA ALA A 97 1.06 -2.05 18.10
C ALA A 97 2.06 -1.10 18.78
N ASN A 98 2.70 -1.55 19.86
CA ASN A 98 3.64 -0.73 20.65
C ASN A 98 5.10 -0.86 20.18
N LYS A 99 5.36 -1.66 19.12
CA LYS A 99 6.71 -2.00 18.65
C LYS A 99 7.00 -1.55 17.22
N MET A 100 6.01 -1.02 16.53
CA MET A 100 6.14 -0.64 15.12
C MET A 100 5.27 0.58 14.81
N GLU A 101 5.59 1.24 13.72
CA GLU A 101 4.67 2.16 13.05
C GLU A 101 4.21 1.60 11.71
N VAL A 102 3.11 2.14 11.20
CA VAL A 102 2.58 1.80 9.88
C VAL A 102 2.63 3.01 8.98
N VAL A 103 3.19 2.84 7.78
CA VAL A 103 3.15 3.81 6.69
C VAL A 103 2.22 3.26 5.62
N TRP A 104 1.07 3.90 5.40
CA TRP A 104 -0.02 3.34 4.62
C TRP A 104 -0.48 4.26 3.49
N ILE A 105 -0.57 3.71 2.29
CA ILE A 105 -1.21 4.32 1.13
C ILE A 105 -2.71 4.03 1.18
N GLY A 106 -3.49 5.06 1.47
CA GLY A 106 -4.93 4.94 1.36
C GLY A 106 -5.71 5.98 2.16
N GLY A 107 -7.02 5.94 1.95
CA GLY A 107 -7.99 6.85 2.56
C GLY A 107 -8.13 8.17 1.80
N GLY A 108 -9.29 8.80 2.00
CA GLY A 108 -9.61 10.10 1.43
C GLY A 108 -8.93 11.25 2.16
N ASP A 109 -9.08 12.46 1.61
CA ASP A 109 -8.52 13.67 2.19
C ASP A 109 -9.31 14.13 3.40
N PHE A 110 -8.63 14.63 4.42
CA PHE A 110 -9.28 15.22 5.59
C PHE A 110 -9.91 16.57 5.26
N PRO A 111 -11.02 16.95 5.93
CA PRO A 111 -11.73 16.19 6.96
C PRO A 111 -12.81 15.24 6.40
N SER A 112 -13.08 15.27 5.09
CA SER A 112 -14.25 14.59 4.51
C SER A 112 -14.06 13.07 4.35
N GLY A 113 -12.84 12.61 4.13
CA GLY A 113 -12.58 11.25 3.67
C GLY A 113 -13.14 11.02 2.28
N GLY A 114 -13.70 9.83 2.05
CA GLY A 114 -14.34 9.45 0.80
C GLY A 114 -13.78 8.15 0.23
N TRP A 115 -14.34 7.75 -0.90
CA TRP A 115 -13.95 6.51 -1.56
C TRP A 115 -12.49 6.57 -2.01
N GLU A 116 -11.70 5.61 -1.54
CA GLU A 116 -10.32 5.38 -1.93
C GLU A 116 -10.13 3.87 -2.02
N TYR A 117 -9.37 3.41 -3.00
CA TYR A 117 -9.32 2.00 -3.37
C TYR A 117 -8.92 1.08 -2.19
N ASN A 118 -7.75 1.29 -1.60
CA ASN A 118 -7.23 0.44 -0.52
C ASN A 118 -8.12 0.50 0.73
N PHE A 119 -8.62 1.69 1.03
CA PHE A 119 -9.48 1.94 2.17
C PHE A 119 -10.85 1.28 2.05
N SER A 120 -11.50 1.42 0.89
CA SER A 120 -12.83 0.91 0.64
C SER A 120 -12.87 -0.60 0.36
N THR A 121 -11.75 -1.22 -0.03
CA THR A 121 -11.67 -2.69 -0.23
C THR A 121 -11.95 -3.46 1.07
N ASP A 122 -11.39 -3.04 2.20
CA ASP A 122 -11.66 -3.67 3.50
C ASP A 122 -11.86 -2.61 4.59
N ILE A 123 -13.03 -1.97 4.54
CA ILE A 123 -13.39 -0.91 5.49
C ILE A 123 -13.44 -1.40 6.93
N ASN A 124 -13.73 -2.68 7.16
CA ASN A 124 -13.75 -3.26 8.50
C ASN A 124 -12.34 -3.37 9.08
N ALA A 125 -11.35 -3.74 8.26
CA ALA A 125 -9.96 -3.72 8.67
C ALA A 125 -9.49 -2.30 8.99
N ALA A 126 -9.87 -1.32 8.16
CA ALA A 126 -9.54 0.07 8.41
C ALA A 126 -10.19 0.59 9.71
N LYS A 127 -11.49 0.32 9.94
CA LYS A 127 -12.18 0.61 11.21
C LYS A 127 -11.44 0.03 12.40
N TYR A 128 -11.02 -1.23 12.31
CA TYR A 128 -10.28 -1.86 13.40
C TYR A 128 -8.94 -1.15 13.68
N VAL A 129 -8.15 -0.83 12.65
CA VAL A 129 -6.85 -0.17 12.83
C VAL A 129 -6.99 1.25 13.37
N PHE A 130 -7.90 2.05 12.83
CA PHE A 130 -8.05 3.45 13.22
C PHE A 130 -8.84 3.64 14.52
N GLU A 131 -9.91 2.88 14.74
CA GLU A 131 -10.83 3.08 15.87
C GLU A 131 -10.54 2.18 17.08
N GLN A 132 -9.96 0.99 16.87
CA GLN A 132 -9.84 -0.03 17.93
C GLN A 132 -8.40 -0.38 18.31
N SER A 133 -7.41 0.15 17.58
CA SER A 133 -6.00 -0.05 17.88
C SER A 133 -5.31 1.28 18.18
N GLN A 134 -4.16 1.21 18.85
CA GLN A 134 -3.33 2.37 19.18
C GLN A 134 -2.02 2.41 18.39
N ILE A 135 -1.92 1.63 17.31
CA ILE A 135 -0.71 1.60 16.48
C ILE A 135 -0.42 2.98 15.88
N PRO A 136 0.82 3.50 15.90
CA PRO A 136 1.16 4.72 15.18
C PRO A 136 0.89 4.56 13.68
N VAL A 137 0.11 5.49 13.10
CA VAL A 137 -0.23 5.48 11.66
C VAL A 137 0.30 6.76 11.01
N THR A 138 1.09 6.56 9.96
CA THR A 138 1.41 7.55 8.94
C THR A 138 0.56 7.24 7.71
N GLN A 139 -0.44 8.07 7.44
CA GLN A 139 -1.33 7.95 6.30
C GLN A 139 -0.87 8.82 5.13
N ILE A 140 -1.01 8.28 3.93
CA ILE A 140 -0.74 8.95 2.67
C ILE A 140 -2.05 8.90 1.86
N PRO A 141 -2.90 9.94 1.96
CA PRO A 141 -4.23 9.96 1.37
C PRO A 141 -4.17 10.15 -0.15
N VAL A 142 -5.34 10.03 -0.77
CA VAL A 142 -5.53 10.08 -2.23
C VAL A 142 -4.92 11.30 -2.90
N SER A 143 -5.04 12.52 -2.35
CA SER A 143 -4.40 13.70 -2.96
C SER A 143 -2.88 13.67 -2.86
N ALA A 144 -2.34 13.06 -1.82
CA ALA A 144 -0.91 13.00 -1.57
C ALA A 144 -0.21 12.05 -2.54
N TYR A 145 -0.60 10.76 -2.56
CA TYR A 145 0.06 9.80 -3.45
C TYR A 145 -0.18 10.12 -4.94
N ARG A 146 -1.27 10.84 -5.28
CA ARG A 146 -1.51 11.31 -6.65
C ARG A 146 -0.51 12.37 -7.14
N GLN A 147 0.32 12.94 -6.27
CA GLN A 147 1.45 13.79 -6.69
C GLN A 147 2.53 12.98 -7.42
N MET A 148 2.56 11.65 -7.26
CA MET A 148 3.47 10.75 -7.98
C MET A 148 3.00 10.50 -9.41
N GLN A 149 2.80 11.56 -10.20
CA GLN A 149 2.52 11.44 -11.63
C GLN A 149 3.82 11.19 -12.40
N TYR A 150 3.78 10.24 -13.31
CA TYR A 150 4.88 9.95 -14.22
C TYR A 150 4.36 9.88 -15.66
N SER A 151 4.92 10.67 -16.57
CA SER A 151 4.52 10.61 -17.98
C SER A 151 4.89 9.26 -18.59
N VAL A 152 3.97 8.71 -19.37
CA VAL A 152 4.25 7.52 -20.20
C VAL A 152 5.37 7.82 -21.21
N ALA A 153 5.44 9.06 -21.72
CA ALA A 153 6.47 9.48 -22.65
C ALA A 153 7.85 9.49 -21.98
N GLU A 154 7.94 9.94 -20.73
CA GLU A 154 9.16 9.88 -19.93
C GLU A 154 9.52 8.43 -19.66
N MET A 155 8.60 7.61 -19.11
CA MET A 155 8.83 6.19 -18.81
C MET A 155 9.40 5.40 -20.00
N ARG A 156 9.02 5.75 -21.23
CA ARG A 156 9.56 5.10 -22.44
C ARG A 156 11.06 5.40 -22.64
N VAL A 157 11.50 6.59 -22.27
CA VAL A 157 12.85 7.13 -22.47
C VAL A 157 13.77 6.82 -21.30
N ASP A 158 13.32 6.99 -20.06
CA ASP A 158 14.17 6.92 -18.87
C ASP A 158 14.01 5.62 -18.06
N PHE A 159 12.81 5.04 -17.98
CA PHE A 159 12.53 3.85 -17.18
C PHE A 159 12.69 2.55 -17.98
N ARG A 160 12.02 2.44 -19.13
CA ARG A 160 12.01 1.25 -20.00
C ARG A 160 13.41 0.72 -20.37
N PRO A 161 14.44 1.54 -20.66
CA PRO A 161 15.72 1.02 -21.08
C PRO A 161 16.64 0.58 -19.93
N LEU A 162 16.31 0.88 -18.66
CA LEU A 162 17.23 0.64 -17.52
C LEU A 162 17.61 -0.83 -17.35
N SER A 163 16.66 -1.74 -17.47
CA SER A 163 16.93 -3.17 -17.36
C SER A 163 15.85 -4.02 -18.03
N ASP A 164 16.06 -5.33 -18.09
CA ASP A 164 15.04 -6.27 -18.53
C ASP A 164 13.80 -6.26 -17.61
N THR A 165 14.02 -6.00 -16.31
CA THR A 165 12.92 -5.87 -15.33
C THR A 165 12.08 -4.63 -15.59
N THR A 166 12.70 -3.46 -15.83
CA THR A 166 11.93 -2.24 -16.11
C THR A 166 11.25 -2.31 -17.47
N ARG A 167 11.86 -2.96 -18.47
CA ARG A 167 11.21 -3.24 -19.77
C ARG A 167 9.97 -4.11 -19.61
N TRP A 168 10.05 -5.17 -18.79
CA TRP A 168 8.91 -6.02 -18.47
C TRP A 168 7.83 -5.26 -17.69
N LEU A 169 8.21 -4.47 -16.67
CA LEU A 169 7.26 -3.64 -15.94
C LEU A 169 6.56 -2.64 -16.87
N TYR A 170 7.30 -1.98 -17.76
CA TYR A 170 6.74 -1.07 -18.75
C TYR A 170 5.72 -1.78 -19.65
N SER A 171 6.00 -3.00 -20.13
CA SER A 171 5.06 -3.73 -20.98
C SER A 171 3.75 -4.06 -20.27
N LEU A 172 3.78 -4.34 -18.96
CA LEU A 172 2.57 -4.53 -18.15
C LEU A 172 1.66 -3.29 -18.07
N TYR A 173 2.21 -2.10 -18.31
CA TYR A 173 1.44 -0.88 -18.37
C TYR A 173 1.04 -0.49 -19.79
N THR A 174 1.78 -0.95 -20.81
CA THR A 174 1.61 -0.48 -22.18
C THR A 174 0.99 -1.44 -23.16
N GLU A 175 1.02 -2.73 -22.87
CA GLU A 175 0.37 -3.77 -23.66
C GLU A 175 -0.99 -4.07 -23.04
N LEU A 176 -1.87 -3.07 -23.09
CA LEU A 176 -3.23 -3.16 -22.54
C LEU A 176 -4.19 -3.76 -23.58
N PRO A 177 -5.30 -4.40 -23.14
CA PRO A 177 -6.35 -4.83 -24.05
C PRO A 177 -6.91 -3.65 -24.87
N ASP A 178 -7.38 -3.93 -26.09
CA ASP A 178 -7.87 -2.91 -27.04
C ASP A 178 -8.98 -1.99 -26.49
N PHE A 179 -9.70 -2.42 -25.46
CA PHE A 179 -10.76 -1.64 -24.82
C PHE A 179 -10.26 -0.67 -23.74
N VAL A 180 -8.96 -0.64 -23.46
CA VAL A 180 -8.35 0.24 -22.45
C VAL A 180 -7.49 1.29 -23.15
N GLU A 181 -7.92 2.55 -23.07
CA GLU A 181 -7.10 3.67 -23.49
C GLU A 181 -6.11 4.05 -22.39
N MET A 182 -4.84 4.10 -22.75
CA MET A 182 -3.80 4.59 -21.85
C MET A 182 -3.77 6.11 -21.87
N GLY A 183 -3.84 6.72 -20.68
CA GLY A 183 -3.61 8.15 -20.50
C GLY A 183 -2.15 8.58 -20.76
N GLY A 184 -1.90 9.89 -20.78
CA GLY A 184 -0.55 10.44 -20.96
C GLY A 184 0.38 10.28 -19.75
N SER A 185 -0.17 9.93 -18.58
CA SER A 185 0.57 9.69 -17.34
C SER A 185 -0.02 8.53 -16.55
N LEU A 186 0.81 7.96 -15.67
CA LEU A 186 0.42 6.99 -14.66
C LEU A 186 0.72 7.56 -13.27
N THR A 187 -0.12 7.20 -12.30
CA THR A 187 0.18 7.47 -10.91
C THR A 187 1.00 6.31 -10.35
N MET A 188 2.21 6.60 -9.87
CA MET A 188 3.15 5.66 -9.27
C MET A 188 2.87 5.50 -7.77
N VAL A 189 1.66 5.00 -7.49
CA VAL A 189 0.95 5.08 -6.21
C VAL A 189 1.77 4.67 -4.98
N ASP A 190 2.56 3.58 -5.06
CA ASP A 190 3.24 3.01 -3.88
C ASP A 190 4.64 3.60 -3.62
N HIS A 191 5.17 4.44 -4.51
CA HIS A 191 6.51 5.03 -4.34
C HIS A 191 6.68 5.89 -3.07
N PRO A 192 5.64 6.56 -2.54
CA PRO A 192 5.76 7.28 -1.27
C PRO A 192 6.18 6.37 -0.12
N LEU A 193 5.90 5.07 -0.16
CA LEU A 193 6.35 4.14 0.87
C LEU A 193 7.88 4.10 0.97
N VAL A 194 8.58 4.13 -0.17
CA VAL A 194 10.05 4.19 -0.23
C VAL A 194 10.55 5.58 0.17
N LEU A 195 9.93 6.64 -0.35
CA LEU A 195 10.29 8.03 0.00
C LEU A 195 10.33 8.24 1.52
N LEU A 196 9.28 7.78 2.22
CA LEU A 196 9.10 8.07 3.64
C LEU A 196 9.89 7.15 4.57
N THR A 197 10.35 5.98 4.10
CA THR A 197 11.02 4.98 4.95
C THR A 197 12.49 4.75 4.62
N ALA A 198 12.92 5.03 3.39
CA ALA A 198 14.28 4.75 2.92
C ALA A 198 15.04 5.99 2.44
N LEU A 199 14.35 7.06 2.02
CA LEU A 199 14.98 8.25 1.45
C LEU A 199 15.02 9.41 2.44
N SER A 200 14.16 10.40 2.25
CA SER A 200 14.12 11.62 3.06
C SER A 200 12.74 12.25 2.99
N THR A 201 12.34 12.85 4.10
CA THR A 201 11.05 13.53 4.24
C THR A 201 11.20 15.06 4.31
N GLU A 202 12.42 15.57 4.24
CA GLU A 202 12.76 17.00 4.45
C GLU A 202 12.05 17.97 3.48
N SER A 203 11.80 17.52 2.26
CA SER A 203 11.08 18.28 1.21
C SER A 203 9.60 17.88 1.09
N SER A 204 9.14 16.96 1.93
CA SER A 204 7.74 16.55 2.05
C SER A 204 7.06 17.30 3.20
N TYR A 205 5.74 17.26 3.26
CA TYR A 205 4.99 17.90 4.34
C TYR A 205 3.94 16.96 4.90
N SER A 206 3.90 16.91 6.24
CA SER A 206 2.90 16.18 6.99
C SER A 206 2.35 17.03 8.13
N GLU A 207 1.18 16.65 8.60
CA GLU A 207 0.53 17.23 9.77
C GLU A 207 0.01 16.11 10.67
N ASN A 208 -0.08 16.40 11.97
CA ASN A 208 -0.77 15.53 12.90
C ASN A 208 -2.24 15.94 12.94
N VAL A 209 -3.13 14.98 12.71
CA VAL A 209 -4.57 15.17 12.83
C VAL A 209 -5.13 14.13 13.79
N ASN A 210 -6.26 14.43 14.40
CA ASN A 210 -7.04 13.39 15.07
C ASN A 210 -7.69 12.51 14.00
N ALA A 211 -7.65 11.20 14.21
CA ALA A 211 -8.42 10.25 13.42
C ALA A 211 -9.91 10.51 13.60
N SER A 212 -10.70 10.07 12.64
CA SER A 212 -12.17 10.10 12.72
C SER A 212 -12.72 8.68 12.66
N ALA A 213 -13.92 8.49 13.21
CA ALA A 213 -14.71 7.30 12.94
C ALA A 213 -14.89 7.13 11.42
N ILE A 214 -14.83 5.90 10.94
CA ILE A 214 -14.93 5.58 9.51
C ILE A 214 -16.37 5.12 9.23
N LEU A 215 -17.06 5.84 8.35
CA LEU A 215 -18.44 5.55 7.97
C LEU A 215 -18.49 4.46 6.88
N PRO A 216 -19.62 3.74 6.70
CA PRO A 216 -19.74 2.66 5.73
C PRO A 216 -19.45 3.05 4.27
N ASP A 217 -19.59 4.32 3.92
CA ASP A 217 -19.32 4.89 2.59
C ASP A 217 -17.88 5.41 2.44
N SER A 218 -16.99 5.10 3.39
CA SER A 218 -15.60 5.58 3.47
C SER A 218 -15.47 7.08 3.77
N ALA A 219 -16.54 7.78 4.14
CA ALA A 219 -16.42 9.12 4.69
C ALA A 219 -15.85 9.08 6.13
N TYR A 220 -15.22 10.19 6.52
CA TYR A 220 -14.80 10.40 7.90
C TYR A 220 -15.94 11.04 8.70
N GLY A 221 -16.27 10.43 9.84
CA GLY A 221 -17.31 10.85 10.78
C GLY A 221 -16.74 11.62 11.97
N GLU A 222 -17.27 11.34 13.15
CA GLU A 222 -16.88 12.02 14.40
C GLU A 222 -15.38 11.88 14.71
N ILE A 223 -14.79 12.95 15.24
CA ILE A 223 -13.37 12.99 15.62
C ILE A 223 -13.13 12.12 16.84
N LEU A 224 -12.07 11.30 16.79
CA LEU A 224 -11.58 10.50 17.89
C LEU A 224 -10.49 11.29 18.64
N HIS A 225 -10.89 12.01 19.69
CA HIS A 225 -10.02 12.97 20.38
C HIS A 225 -8.75 12.35 21.01
N ASP A 226 -8.78 11.07 21.36
CA ASP A 226 -7.63 10.36 21.96
C ASP A 226 -6.78 9.61 20.94
N ARG A 227 -6.96 9.91 19.64
CA ARG A 227 -6.32 9.17 18.55
C ARG A 227 -5.71 10.13 17.53
N SER A 228 -4.43 10.45 17.69
CA SER A 228 -3.68 11.22 16.69
C SER A 228 -3.01 10.30 15.66
N ILE A 229 -3.00 10.72 14.40
CA ILE A 229 -2.26 10.10 13.30
C ILE A 229 -1.45 11.17 12.55
N LYS A 230 -0.43 10.74 11.82
CA LYS A 230 0.34 11.60 10.92
C LYS A 230 -0.21 11.46 9.50
N VAL A 231 -0.46 12.57 8.82
CA VAL A 231 -1.01 12.58 7.45
C VAL A 231 -0.07 13.39 6.56
N TYR A 232 0.41 12.79 5.48
CA TYR A 232 1.17 13.52 4.46
C TYR A 232 0.23 14.24 3.50
N THR A 233 0.52 15.50 3.19
CA THR A 233 -0.25 16.29 2.21
C THR A 233 0.62 16.76 1.04
N ARG A 234 1.94 16.71 1.17
CA ARG A 234 2.90 16.96 0.08
C ARG A 234 4.02 15.95 0.08
N LEU A 235 4.39 15.46 -1.10
CA LEU A 235 5.46 14.48 -1.29
C LEU A 235 6.47 15.00 -2.32
N ASP A 236 7.77 14.75 -2.08
CA ASP A 236 8.82 15.10 -3.05
C ASP A 236 8.91 14.06 -4.17
N ALA A 237 8.06 14.22 -5.18
CA ALA A 237 8.07 13.38 -6.38
C ALA A 237 9.39 13.46 -7.14
N ARG A 238 10.07 14.62 -7.14
CA ARG A 238 11.35 14.79 -7.86
C ARG A 238 12.45 13.96 -7.21
N LEU A 239 12.61 14.00 -5.88
CA LEU A 239 13.55 13.13 -5.17
C LEU A 239 13.22 11.66 -5.41
N THR A 240 11.94 11.31 -5.28
CA THR A 240 11.46 9.93 -5.42
C THR A 240 11.81 9.34 -6.79
N PHE A 241 11.50 10.04 -7.89
CA PHE A 241 11.78 9.53 -9.23
C PHE A 241 13.25 9.62 -9.59
N ALA A 242 13.98 10.64 -9.14
CA ALA A 242 15.42 10.71 -9.34
C ALA A 242 16.15 9.53 -8.69
N ASP A 243 15.76 9.13 -7.48
CA ASP A 243 16.31 7.95 -6.82
C ASP A 243 15.91 6.66 -7.54
N PHE A 244 14.61 6.48 -7.81
CA PHE A 244 14.06 5.30 -8.47
C PHE A 244 14.72 4.96 -9.80
N LEU A 245 15.11 5.98 -10.59
CA LEU A 245 15.75 5.80 -11.89
C LEU A 245 17.25 5.52 -11.83
N ASN A 246 17.88 5.70 -10.66
CA ASN A 246 19.34 5.59 -10.49
C ASN A 246 19.75 4.43 -9.57
N VAL A 247 18.87 3.45 -9.35
CA VAL A 247 19.23 2.21 -8.65
C VAL A 247 20.21 1.43 -9.53
N GLU A 248 21.45 1.26 -9.07
CA GLU A 248 22.45 0.41 -9.75
C GLU A 248 21.91 -1.03 -9.84
N ALA A 249 21.86 -1.56 -11.07
CA ALA A 249 21.39 -2.91 -11.38
C ALA A 249 22.55 -3.92 -11.40
#